data_AF-A0A1M6I6P2-F1
#
_entry.id   AF-A0A1M6I6P2-F1
#
_cell.length_a   1.000
_cell.length_b   1.000
_cell.length_c   1.000
_cell.angle_alpha   90.00
_cell.angle_beta   90.00
_cell.angle_gamma   90.00
#
_symmetry.space_group_name_H-M   'P 1'
#
loop_
_entity.id
_entity.type
_entity.pdbx_description
1 polymer ?
#
loop_
_entity_poly.entity_id
_entity_poly.type
_entity_poly.pdbx_seq_one_letter_code
_entity_poly.pdbx_strand_id
1 'polypeptide(L)'
;MTHILILIYRTKNGKTIYAGLQAEANQYDSSFYSVSQKIARWLEDIFSIQVNQEEVFYIYRYLTSSGGITVQPDNKPDEVDQRLEEIAREMIRLSGRICPIPFAFSPSLYQALLLHLRPMMNRIIYNIEIKNSLLDQIKEEFPEVMLLLELVIWKIRLQYRLPYINEAEISYLVVYFQSAIEEAISKKKVMIVCSTGVGTSHLLEKRIKNHFPEWNITHIVSAKDLEKDMKLEVVDLIISTVKLDVSLDKPVAYVSALFNKADEKRIRESFVTGQRGLITEATEVIEDDQQSSRNEISKEFSQATLVDCLAIHEALELCLYRTATQRSVRILRRSDSKNKTKLLVLMGEKEAVPDTVMGTLYRMLQEDYTGGTINGSIHSNR
;
A
#
# COMPACT_ATOMS: atom_id res chain seq x y z
N MET A 1 -13.85 17.29 17.36
CA MET A 1 -14.23 17.97 18.62
C MET A 1 -13.43 19.25 18.86
N THR A 2 -12.08 19.23 18.80
CA THR A 2 -11.23 20.40 19.04
C THR A 2 -11.60 21.64 18.21
N HIS A 3 -11.88 21.49 16.92
CA HIS A 3 -12.24 22.62 16.05
C HIS A 3 -13.57 23.29 16.42
N ILE A 4 -14.54 22.54 16.96
CA ILE A 4 -15.80 23.09 17.46
C ILE A 4 -15.55 23.91 18.73
N LEU A 5 -14.71 23.41 19.64
CA LEU A 5 -14.32 24.16 20.84
C LEU A 5 -13.59 25.47 20.49
N ILE A 6 -12.71 25.44 19.49
CA ILE A 6 -12.02 26.64 18.98
C ILE A 6 -13.05 27.62 18.41
N LEU A 7 -14.02 27.16 17.60
CA LEU A 7 -15.08 28.00 17.07
C LEU A 7 -15.85 28.68 18.21
N ILE A 8 -16.35 27.91 19.19
CA ILE A 8 -17.10 28.43 20.34
C ILE A 8 -16.27 29.47 21.10
N TYR A 9 -14.99 29.18 21.37
CA TYR A 9 -14.11 30.10 22.07
C TYR A 9 -13.93 31.41 21.28
N ARG A 10 -13.71 31.33 19.97
CA ARG A 10 -13.51 32.51 19.13
C ARG A 10 -14.78 33.36 19.04
N THR A 11 -15.94 32.75 18.82
CA THR A 11 -17.22 33.46 18.72
C THR A 11 -17.62 34.10 20.05
N LYS A 12 -17.40 33.44 21.19
CA LYS A 12 -17.61 34.04 22.53
C LYS A 12 -16.75 35.29 22.77
N ASN A 13 -15.58 35.37 22.14
CA ASN A 13 -14.69 36.52 22.24
C ASN A 13 -14.90 37.55 21.11
N GLY A 14 -15.99 37.45 20.34
CA GLY A 14 -16.30 38.36 19.24
C GLY A 14 -15.34 38.27 18.05
N LYS A 15 -14.57 37.17 17.93
CA LYS A 15 -13.59 36.94 16.86
C LYS A 15 -14.10 35.94 15.83
N THR A 16 -15.14 36.29 15.07
CA THR A 16 -15.63 35.39 14.02
C THR A 16 -14.77 35.47 12.76
N ILE A 17 -14.90 34.48 11.88
CA ILE A 17 -14.28 34.52 10.55
C ILE A 17 -15.11 35.47 9.68
N TYR A 18 -14.55 36.57 9.22
CA TYR A 18 -15.30 37.58 8.46
C TYR A 18 -15.01 37.58 6.95
N ALA A 19 -13.89 36.99 6.51
CA ALA A 19 -13.55 36.87 5.09
C ALA A 19 -12.47 35.80 4.89
N GLY A 20 -12.50 35.12 3.74
CA GLY A 20 -11.39 34.27 3.25
C GLY A 20 -11.60 32.76 3.32
N LEU A 21 -12.75 32.28 3.81
CA LEU A 21 -13.10 30.86 3.75
C LEU A 21 -14.09 30.50 2.65
N GLN A 22 -14.56 31.46 1.85
CA GLN A 22 -15.40 31.13 0.71
C GLN A 22 -14.55 30.44 -0.36
N ALA A 23 -14.68 29.12 -0.47
CA ALA A 23 -14.41 28.45 -1.73
C ALA A 23 -15.43 28.96 -2.75
N GLU A 24 -14.98 29.12 -3.99
CA GLU A 24 -15.78 29.51 -5.16
C GLU A 24 -17.19 28.91 -5.10
N ALA A 25 -18.20 29.77 -5.18
CA ALA A 25 -19.45 29.57 -4.48
C ALA A 25 -20.42 28.48 -5.01
N ASN A 26 -19.96 27.52 -5.80
CA ASN A 26 -20.84 26.74 -6.69
C ASN A 26 -20.75 25.21 -6.64
N GLN A 27 -19.93 24.59 -5.78
CA GLN A 27 -19.84 23.11 -5.70
C GLN A 27 -19.62 22.61 -4.27
N TYR A 28 -20.57 22.86 -3.36
CA TYR A 28 -20.59 22.21 -2.05
C TYR A 28 -21.60 21.07 -2.04
N ASP A 29 -21.28 20.01 -1.31
CA ASP A 29 -22.22 18.94 -1.04
C ASP A 29 -23.35 19.50 -0.17
N SER A 30 -24.53 19.66 -0.78
CA SER A 30 -25.70 20.30 -0.18
C SER A 30 -26.12 19.61 1.13
N SER A 31 -25.88 18.30 1.21
CA SER A 31 -26.24 17.46 2.33
C SER A 31 -25.35 17.77 3.55
N PHE A 32 -24.03 17.81 3.36
CA PHE A 32 -23.07 18.20 4.40
C PHE A 32 -23.24 19.66 4.82
N TYR A 33 -23.56 20.55 3.89
CA TYR A 33 -23.80 21.95 4.21
C TYR A 33 -25.06 22.13 5.08
N SER A 34 -26.16 21.43 4.73
CA SER A 34 -27.38 21.43 5.55
C SER A 34 -27.14 20.92 6.97
N VAL A 35 -26.35 19.86 7.12
CA VAL A 35 -25.95 19.35 8.45
C VAL A 35 -25.12 20.40 9.21
N SER A 36 -24.20 21.07 8.53
CA SER A 36 -23.37 22.12 9.15
C SER A 36 -24.20 23.30 9.65
N GLN A 37 -25.24 23.71 8.92
CA GLN A 37 -26.20 24.73 9.38
C GLN A 37 -26.99 24.29 10.61
N LYS A 38 -27.39 23.01 10.69
CA LYS A 38 -28.07 22.47 11.89
C LYS A 38 -27.14 22.47 13.10
N ILE A 39 -25.88 22.07 12.92
CA ILE A 39 -24.86 22.14 13.99
C ILE A 39 -24.67 23.58 14.45
N ALA A 40 -24.56 24.54 13.53
CA ALA A 40 -24.39 25.95 13.87
C ALA A 40 -25.55 26.47 14.74
N ARG A 41 -26.80 26.24 14.34
CA ARG A 41 -27.99 26.64 15.13
C ARG A 41 -27.97 26.04 16.54
N TRP A 42 -27.64 24.75 16.63
CA TRP A 42 -27.54 24.06 17.91
C TRP A 42 -26.46 24.68 18.83
N LEU A 43 -25.33 25.13 18.24
CA LEU A 43 -24.29 25.84 18.99
C LEU A 43 -24.73 27.24 19.44
N GLU A 44 -25.47 27.98 18.59
CA GLU A 44 -26.04 29.29 18.95
C GLU A 44 -26.99 29.17 20.15
N ASP A 45 -27.89 28.18 20.12
CA ASP A 45 -28.89 27.95 21.17
C ASP A 45 -28.25 27.59 22.51
N ILE A 46 -27.24 26.69 22.52
CA ILE A 46 -26.62 26.20 23.76
C ILE A 46 -25.63 27.19 24.35
N PHE A 47 -24.83 27.85 23.52
CA PHE A 47 -23.70 28.65 23.98
C PHE A 47 -23.95 30.16 23.92
N SER A 48 -25.12 30.58 23.43
CA SER A 48 -25.52 31.98 23.23
C SER A 48 -24.47 32.77 22.44
N ILE A 49 -23.97 32.16 21.37
CA ILE A 49 -22.99 32.75 20.44
C ILE A 49 -23.68 33.15 19.13
N GLN A 50 -23.03 34.00 18.33
CA GLN A 50 -23.43 34.29 16.96
C GLN A 50 -22.52 33.54 15.98
N VAL A 51 -23.10 32.78 15.05
CA VAL A 51 -22.38 31.98 14.06
C VAL A 51 -22.75 32.48 12.66
N ASN A 52 -21.82 33.19 12.00
CA ASN A 52 -22.03 33.67 10.63
C ASN A 52 -21.82 32.55 9.59
N GLN A 53 -22.03 32.87 8.30
CA GLN A 53 -21.94 31.88 7.21
C GLN A 53 -20.54 31.29 7.06
N GLU A 54 -19.50 32.06 7.36
CA GLU A 54 -18.11 31.63 7.29
C GLU A 54 -17.77 30.62 8.38
N GLU A 55 -18.36 30.77 9.58
CA GLU A 55 -18.26 29.77 10.65
C GLU A 55 -19.06 28.50 10.32
N VAL A 56 -20.22 28.62 9.66
CA VAL A 56 -20.94 27.45 9.11
C VAL A 56 -20.06 26.72 8.11
N PHE A 57 -19.37 27.44 7.22
CA PHE A 57 -18.45 26.83 6.26
C PHE A 57 -17.21 26.23 6.95
N TYR A 58 -16.72 26.84 8.04
CA TYR A 58 -15.69 26.26 8.87
C TYR A 58 -16.12 24.90 9.43
N ILE A 59 -17.35 24.77 9.94
CA ILE A 59 -17.92 23.48 10.38
C ILE A 59 -17.98 22.50 9.21
N TYR A 60 -18.49 22.94 8.05
CA TYR A 60 -18.59 22.13 6.83
C TYR A 60 -17.25 21.51 6.43
N ARG A 61 -16.18 22.32 6.36
CA ARG A 61 -14.85 21.83 5.97
C ARG A 61 -14.38 20.66 6.83
N TYR A 62 -14.56 20.73 8.14
CA TYR A 62 -14.18 19.62 9.03
C TYR A 62 -15.13 18.44 8.94
N LEU A 63 -16.43 18.68 8.73
CA LEU A 63 -17.42 17.62 8.60
C LEU A 63 -17.12 16.75 7.36
N THR A 64 -16.94 17.37 6.19
CA THR A 64 -16.64 16.67 4.94
C THR A 64 -15.22 16.07 4.90
N SER A 65 -14.34 16.48 5.83
CA SER A 65 -12.95 15.99 5.96
C SER A 65 -12.74 14.91 7.02
N SER A 66 -13.74 14.65 7.87
CA SER A 66 -13.59 13.81 9.07
C SER A 66 -13.50 12.30 8.79
N GLY A 67 -14.00 11.83 7.64
CA GLY A 67 -14.10 10.40 7.31
C GLY A 67 -15.17 9.69 8.14
N GLY A 68 -15.78 8.64 7.56
CA GLY A 68 -16.79 7.81 8.26
C GLY A 68 -18.20 8.38 8.32
N ILE A 69 -18.46 9.55 7.74
CA ILE A 69 -19.81 10.10 7.57
C ILE A 69 -20.26 9.80 6.14
N THR A 70 -21.08 8.78 5.98
CA THR A 70 -21.81 8.53 4.74
C THR A 70 -23.11 9.31 4.82
N VAL A 71 -23.20 10.45 4.13
CA VAL A 71 -24.49 11.07 3.87
C VAL A 71 -25.12 10.31 2.71
N GLN A 72 -26.43 10.03 2.77
CA GLN A 72 -27.11 9.31 1.69
C GLN A 72 -26.81 10.04 0.37
N PRO A 73 -26.20 9.38 -0.62
CA PRO A 73 -25.86 10.03 -1.86
C PRO A 73 -27.15 10.45 -2.56
N ASP A 74 -27.18 11.68 -3.08
CA ASP A 74 -28.06 11.95 -4.21
C ASP A 74 -27.65 11.00 -5.34
N ASN A 75 -28.61 10.39 -6.03
CA ASN A 75 -28.42 9.28 -6.99
C ASN A 75 -27.61 9.63 -8.28
N LYS A 76 -26.70 10.59 -8.24
CA LYS A 76 -25.81 10.96 -9.35
C LYS A 76 -24.36 10.97 -8.86
N PRO A 77 -23.44 10.24 -9.51
CA PRO A 77 -22.02 10.45 -9.30
C PRO A 77 -21.68 11.88 -9.72
N ASP A 78 -21.13 12.67 -8.80
CA ASP A 78 -20.64 14.00 -9.12
C ASP A 78 -19.30 13.90 -9.89
N GLU A 79 -18.91 14.95 -10.62
CA GLU A 79 -17.63 15.03 -11.35
C GLU A 79 -16.43 14.80 -10.41
N VAL A 80 -16.57 15.23 -9.14
CA VAL A 80 -15.62 14.98 -8.07
C VAL A 80 -15.43 13.49 -7.82
N ASP A 81 -16.51 12.71 -7.78
CA ASP A 81 -16.43 11.28 -7.49
C ASP A 81 -15.74 10.53 -8.64
N GLN A 82 -16.00 10.91 -9.90
CA GLN A 82 -15.30 10.36 -11.06
C GLN A 82 -13.79 10.60 -10.99
N ARG A 83 -13.36 11.82 -10.63
CA ARG A 83 -11.94 12.14 -10.49
C ARG A 83 -11.27 11.33 -9.36
N LEU A 84 -11.97 11.10 -8.25
CA LEU A 84 -11.48 10.26 -7.16
C LEU A 84 -11.35 8.79 -7.58
N GLU A 85 -12.29 8.28 -8.36
CA GLU A 85 -12.23 6.94 -8.94
C GLU A 85 -11.01 6.77 -9.87
N GLU A 86 -10.74 7.76 -10.72
CA GLU A 86 -9.55 7.76 -11.58
C GLU A 86 -8.25 7.73 -10.77
N ILE A 87 -8.15 8.58 -9.74
CA ILE A 87 -6.97 8.62 -8.86
C ILE A 87 -6.78 7.27 -8.17
N ALA A 88 -7.85 6.66 -7.63
CA ALA A 88 -7.77 5.35 -6.97
C ALA A 88 -7.27 4.25 -7.92
N ARG A 89 -7.80 4.19 -9.14
CA ARG A 89 -7.36 3.23 -10.17
C ARG A 89 -5.91 3.45 -10.54
N GLU A 90 -5.51 4.70 -10.72
CA GLU A 90 -4.15 5.05 -11.09
C GLU A 90 -3.17 4.71 -9.97
N MET A 91 -3.52 4.94 -8.70
CA MET A 91 -2.70 4.52 -7.56
C MET A 91 -2.46 3.02 -7.54
N ILE A 92 -3.51 2.20 -7.71
CA ILE A 92 -3.39 0.74 -7.77
C ILE A 92 -2.52 0.32 -8.95
N ARG A 93 -2.76 0.91 -10.13
CA ARG A 93 -2.02 0.60 -11.36
C ARG A 93 -0.54 0.94 -11.23
N LEU A 94 -0.20 2.12 -10.70
CA LEU A 94 1.18 2.55 -10.50
C LEU A 94 1.88 1.68 -9.46
N SER A 95 1.20 1.32 -8.38
CA SER A 95 1.73 0.42 -7.36
C SER A 95 2.08 -0.95 -7.95
N GLY A 96 1.16 -1.54 -8.72
CA GLY A 96 1.40 -2.84 -9.39
C GLY A 96 2.49 -2.81 -10.48
N ARG A 97 2.75 -1.65 -11.08
CA ARG A 97 3.88 -1.48 -12.02
C ARG A 97 5.22 -1.37 -11.32
N ILE A 98 5.28 -0.65 -10.21
CA ILE A 98 6.51 -0.46 -9.44
C ILE A 98 6.85 -1.74 -8.70
N CYS A 99 5.86 -2.43 -8.16
CA CYS A 99 6.05 -3.69 -7.46
C CYS A 99 4.95 -4.68 -7.89
N PRO A 100 5.27 -5.70 -8.72
CA PRO A 100 4.38 -6.82 -9.08
C PRO A 100 4.09 -7.76 -7.90
N ILE A 101 3.83 -7.20 -6.72
CA ILE A 101 3.01 -7.88 -5.72
C ILE A 101 1.63 -8.12 -6.36
N PRO A 102 0.94 -9.22 -6.00
CA PRO A 102 -0.43 -9.50 -6.41
C PRO A 102 -1.44 -8.52 -5.78
N PHE A 103 -1.22 -7.21 -5.95
CA PHE A 103 -2.21 -6.16 -5.74
C PHE A 103 -3.37 -6.24 -6.71
N ALA A 104 -3.28 -7.14 -7.71
CA ALA A 104 -4.15 -7.27 -8.86
C ALA A 104 -5.62 -7.34 -8.43
N PHE A 105 -6.20 -6.15 -8.30
CA PHE A 105 -7.61 -5.85 -8.15
C PHE A 105 -8.33 -6.68 -7.10
N SER A 106 -7.91 -6.61 -5.83
CA SER A 106 -8.89 -6.89 -4.77
C SER A 106 -9.92 -5.76 -4.81
N PRO A 107 -11.22 -6.04 -5.08
CA PRO A 107 -12.26 -5.01 -5.03
C PRO A 107 -12.31 -4.30 -3.68
N SER A 108 -11.81 -4.95 -2.61
CA SER A 108 -11.69 -4.40 -1.26
C SER A 108 -10.78 -3.17 -1.22
N LEU A 109 -9.58 -3.24 -1.82
CA LEU A 109 -8.63 -2.12 -1.84
C LEU A 109 -9.21 -0.91 -2.56
N TYR A 110 -9.79 -1.13 -3.73
CA TYR A 110 -10.42 -0.04 -4.49
C TYR A 110 -11.52 0.66 -3.68
N GLN A 111 -12.42 -0.12 -3.09
CA GLN A 111 -13.51 0.44 -2.29
C GLN A 111 -12.99 1.17 -1.05
N ALA A 112 -11.98 0.63 -0.38
CA ALA A 112 -11.35 1.26 0.77
C ALA A 112 -10.68 2.59 0.41
N LEU A 113 -10.00 2.64 -0.74
CA LEU A 113 -9.43 3.89 -1.27
C LEU A 113 -10.50 4.93 -1.56
N LEU A 114 -11.62 4.58 -2.20
CA LEU A 114 -12.69 5.56 -2.46
C LEU A 114 -13.24 6.17 -1.16
N LEU A 115 -13.42 5.35 -0.13
CA LEU A 115 -13.87 5.82 1.19
C LEU A 115 -12.87 6.76 1.87
N HIS A 116 -11.57 6.56 1.63
CA HIS A 116 -10.52 7.38 2.24
C HIS A 116 -10.16 8.63 1.43
N LEU A 117 -10.12 8.53 0.10
CA LEU A 117 -9.64 9.58 -0.79
C LEU A 117 -10.53 10.82 -0.75
N ARG A 118 -11.85 10.67 -0.64
CA ARG A 118 -12.76 11.83 -0.55
C ARG A 118 -12.46 12.74 0.64
N PRO A 119 -12.47 12.25 1.90
CA PRO A 119 -12.14 13.10 3.04
C PRO A 119 -10.66 13.52 3.04
N MET A 120 -9.74 12.70 2.52
CA MET A 120 -8.33 13.08 2.34
C MET A 120 -8.15 14.26 1.38
N MET A 121 -8.81 14.25 0.22
CA MET A 121 -8.74 15.36 -0.74
C MET A 121 -9.33 16.64 -0.16
N ASN A 122 -10.43 16.54 0.60
CA ASN A 122 -10.96 17.69 1.33
C ASN A 122 -9.94 18.25 2.33
N ARG A 123 -9.25 17.40 3.09
CA ARG A 123 -8.19 17.84 4.00
C ARG A 123 -7.05 18.54 3.26
N ILE A 124 -6.62 18.01 2.13
CA ILE A 124 -5.54 18.60 1.31
C ILE A 124 -5.98 19.97 0.77
N ILE A 125 -7.17 20.07 0.16
CA ILE A 125 -7.70 21.31 -0.41
C ILE A 125 -7.91 22.37 0.68
N TYR A 126 -8.43 21.95 1.84
CA TYR A 126 -8.66 22.82 2.98
C TYR A 126 -7.41 23.02 3.83
N ASN A 127 -6.25 22.47 3.47
CA ASN A 127 -5.03 22.54 4.28
C ASN A 127 -5.27 22.17 5.76
N ILE A 128 -6.05 21.11 5.99
CA ILE A 128 -6.29 20.52 7.31
C ILE A 128 -5.21 19.48 7.55
N GLU A 129 -4.31 19.76 8.49
CA GLU A 129 -3.30 18.80 8.90
C GLU A 129 -3.87 17.80 9.91
N ILE A 130 -3.61 16.53 9.66
CA ILE A 130 -3.90 15.45 10.60
C ILE A 130 -2.61 14.83 11.10
N LYS A 131 -2.67 14.28 12.30
CA LYS A 131 -1.60 13.44 12.86
C LYS A 131 -2.06 11.99 12.77
N ASN A 132 -1.15 11.10 12.38
CA ASN A 132 -1.34 9.68 12.59
C ASN A 132 -0.50 9.26 13.80
N SER A 133 -1.16 8.79 14.86
CA SER A 133 -0.48 8.34 16.08
C SER A 133 0.37 7.08 15.87
N LEU A 134 0.11 6.35 14.79
CA LEU A 134 0.83 5.15 14.40
C LEU A 134 1.87 5.42 13.31
N LEU A 135 2.11 6.69 12.92
CA LEU A 135 3.01 7.02 11.81
C LEU A 135 4.39 6.37 11.95
N ASP A 136 5.05 6.58 13.09
CA ASP A 136 6.39 6.05 13.33
C ASP A 136 6.40 4.52 13.30
N GLN A 137 5.38 3.89 13.90
CA GLN A 137 5.22 2.43 13.91
C GLN A 137 5.00 1.88 12.50
N ILE A 138 4.17 2.52 11.68
CA ILE A 138 3.93 2.14 10.28
C ILE A 138 5.22 2.24 9.46
N LYS A 139 6.02 3.30 9.69
CA LYS A 139 7.32 3.47 8.99
C LYS A 139 8.36 2.44 9.41
N GLU A 140 8.27 1.91 10.62
CA GLU A 140 9.15 0.86 11.13
C GLU A 140 8.69 -0.54 10.68
N GLU A 141 7.39 -0.80 10.67
CA GLU A 141 6.82 -2.11 10.38
C GLU A 141 6.63 -2.38 8.88
N PHE A 142 6.33 -1.35 8.09
CA PHE A 142 6.07 -1.45 6.65
C PHE A 142 6.87 -0.43 5.82
N PRO A 143 8.21 -0.38 5.97
CA PRO A 143 9.06 0.63 5.33
C PRO A 143 9.01 0.57 3.79
N GLU A 144 8.89 -0.62 3.20
CA GLU A 144 8.81 -0.80 1.75
C GLU A 144 7.48 -0.32 1.16
N VAL A 145 6.36 -0.55 1.86
CA VAL A 145 5.04 -0.09 1.43
C VAL A 145 4.93 1.42 1.59
N MET A 146 5.52 1.98 2.65
CA MET A 146 5.64 3.43 2.82
C MET A 146 6.35 4.06 1.62
N LEU A 147 7.55 3.58 1.28
CA LEU A 147 8.32 4.13 0.15
C LEU A 147 7.59 3.97 -1.18
N LEU A 148 6.96 2.80 -1.41
CA LEU A 148 6.15 2.56 -2.60
C LEU A 148 5.05 3.61 -2.73
N LEU A 149 4.31 3.87 -1.66
CA LEU A 149 3.22 4.84 -1.69
C LEU A 149 3.70 6.28 -1.74
N GLU A 150 4.84 6.62 -1.14
CA GLU A 150 5.46 7.93 -1.34
C GLU A 150 5.79 8.16 -2.83
N LEU A 151 6.31 7.15 -3.54
CA LEU A 151 6.60 7.22 -4.98
C LEU A 151 5.33 7.36 -5.83
N VAL A 152 4.31 6.57 -5.52
CA VAL A 152 3.02 6.62 -6.20
C VAL A 152 2.35 7.97 -5.99
N ILE A 153 2.30 8.45 -4.74
CA ILE A 153 1.70 9.73 -4.39
C ILE A 153 2.48 10.89 -5.00
N TRP A 154 3.81 10.85 -5.02
CA TRP A 154 4.61 11.84 -5.74
C TRP A 154 4.19 11.94 -7.22
N LYS A 155 4.02 10.79 -7.90
CA LYS A 155 3.59 10.77 -9.29
C LYS A 155 2.15 11.28 -9.48
N ILE A 156 1.23 10.86 -8.62
CA ILE A 156 -0.18 11.30 -8.62
C ILE A 156 -0.27 12.81 -8.41
N ARG A 157 0.49 13.37 -7.46
CA ARG A 157 0.52 14.81 -7.19
C ARG A 157 0.90 15.61 -8.43
N LEU A 158 1.92 15.16 -9.16
CA LEU A 158 2.34 15.81 -10.41
C LEU A 158 1.30 15.69 -11.51
N GLN A 159 0.73 14.50 -11.71
CA GLN A 159 -0.24 14.24 -12.76
C GLN A 159 -1.55 15.01 -12.57
N TYR A 160 -2.04 15.08 -11.32
CA TYR A 160 -3.31 15.71 -10.98
C TYR A 160 -3.17 17.12 -10.40
N ARG A 161 -1.94 17.68 -10.37
CA ARG A 161 -1.60 19.00 -9.81
C ARG A 161 -2.10 19.21 -8.38
N LEU A 162 -1.92 18.20 -7.55
CA LEU A 162 -2.37 18.24 -6.16
C LEU A 162 -1.34 18.97 -5.27
N PRO A 163 -1.79 19.63 -4.18
CA PRO A 163 -0.91 20.19 -3.16
C PRO A 163 -0.02 19.12 -2.49
N TYR A 164 0.84 19.55 -1.57
CA TYR A 164 1.64 18.64 -0.77
C TYR A 164 0.75 17.69 0.05
N ILE A 165 1.10 16.40 0.02
CA ILE A 165 0.44 15.35 0.78
C ILE A 165 1.46 14.86 1.79
N ASN A 166 1.15 15.03 3.07
CA ASN A 166 2.09 14.72 4.14
C ASN A 166 2.15 13.21 4.45
N GLU A 167 3.19 12.79 5.17
CA GLU A 167 3.41 11.40 5.54
C GLU A 167 2.26 10.81 6.38
N ALA A 168 1.55 11.63 7.18
CA ALA A 168 0.43 11.15 7.96
C ALA A 168 -0.73 10.67 7.06
N GLU A 169 -1.05 11.40 5.98
CA GLU A 169 -2.01 10.94 4.98
C GLU A 169 -1.53 9.68 4.24
N ILE A 170 -0.26 9.67 3.84
CA ILE A 170 0.34 8.52 3.13
C ILE A 170 0.32 7.27 4.02
N SER A 171 0.61 7.40 5.31
CA SER A 171 0.59 6.27 6.25
C SER A 171 -0.79 5.63 6.42
N TYR A 172 -1.89 6.37 6.28
CA TYR A 172 -3.22 5.75 6.24
C TYR A 172 -3.42 4.91 4.97
N LEU A 173 -2.89 5.39 3.84
CA LEU A 173 -2.89 4.62 2.60
C LEU A 173 -2.04 3.34 2.75
N VAL A 174 -0.91 3.40 3.44
CA VAL A 174 -0.07 2.22 3.74
C VAL A 174 -0.89 1.13 4.39
N VAL A 175 -1.74 1.45 5.37
CA VAL A 175 -2.58 0.45 6.05
C VAL A 175 -3.51 -0.28 5.07
N TYR A 176 -4.15 0.44 4.14
CA TYR A 176 -5.04 -0.19 3.15
C TYR A 176 -4.27 -1.07 2.17
N PHE A 177 -3.12 -0.59 1.68
CA PHE A 177 -2.28 -1.35 0.78
C PHE A 177 -1.70 -2.59 1.47
N GLN A 178 -1.15 -2.44 2.67
CA GLN A 178 -0.62 -3.55 3.45
C GLN A 178 -1.69 -4.60 3.75
N SER A 179 -2.90 -4.18 4.14
CA SER A 179 -4.01 -5.11 4.32
C SER A 179 -4.34 -5.88 3.03
N ALA A 180 -4.30 -5.21 1.87
CA ALA A 180 -4.51 -5.87 0.58
C ALA A 180 -3.35 -6.82 0.20
N ILE A 181 -2.11 -6.49 0.58
CA ILE A 181 -0.94 -7.36 0.42
C ILE A 181 -1.14 -8.63 1.25
N GLU A 182 -1.49 -8.48 2.52
CA GLU A 182 -1.75 -9.59 3.44
C GLU A 182 -2.91 -10.45 2.95
N GLU A 183 -3.98 -9.84 2.46
CA GLU A 183 -5.10 -10.54 1.82
C GLU A 183 -4.61 -11.36 0.61
N ALA A 184 -3.77 -10.78 -0.25
CA ALA A 184 -3.24 -11.48 -1.42
C ALA A 184 -2.24 -12.61 -1.04
N ILE A 185 -1.44 -12.43 0.00
CA ILE A 185 -0.50 -13.45 0.50
C ILE A 185 -1.24 -14.59 1.20
N SER A 186 -2.27 -14.27 1.97
CA SER A 186 -3.05 -15.22 2.78
C SER A 186 -4.04 -16.05 1.95
N LYS A 187 -4.58 -15.50 0.86
CA LYS A 187 -5.47 -16.20 -0.07
C LYS A 187 -4.69 -17.17 -0.97
N LYS A 188 -4.57 -18.42 -0.54
CA LYS A 188 -3.96 -19.48 -1.35
C LYS A 188 -4.97 -20.13 -2.29
N LYS A 189 -4.58 -20.34 -3.54
CA LYS A 189 -5.29 -21.20 -4.48
C LYS A 189 -4.88 -22.64 -4.25
N VAL A 190 -5.78 -23.43 -3.69
CA VAL A 190 -5.50 -24.78 -3.23
C VAL A 190 -6.27 -25.80 -4.04
N MET A 191 -5.58 -26.84 -4.49
CA MET A 191 -6.21 -28.00 -5.10
C MET A 191 -6.25 -29.15 -4.08
N ILE A 192 -7.41 -29.78 -3.93
CA ILE A 192 -7.56 -30.97 -3.08
C ILE A 192 -7.58 -32.21 -3.97
N VAL A 193 -6.75 -33.19 -3.63
CA VAL A 193 -6.67 -34.47 -4.31
C VAL A 193 -7.02 -35.61 -3.37
N CYS A 194 -8.06 -36.38 -3.71
CA CYS A 194 -8.56 -37.45 -2.86
C CYS A 194 -8.75 -38.79 -3.59
N SER A 195 -8.73 -39.89 -2.84
CA SER A 195 -9.16 -41.21 -3.32
C SER A 195 -10.68 -41.25 -3.49
N THR A 196 -11.19 -40.78 -4.63
CA THR A 196 -12.52 -41.05 -5.23
C THR A 196 -13.80 -40.95 -4.37
N GLY A 197 -13.74 -40.52 -3.11
CA GLY A 197 -14.89 -40.41 -2.20
C GLY A 197 -15.46 -39.00 -2.16
N VAL A 198 -16.59 -38.77 -2.84
CA VAL A 198 -17.27 -37.45 -2.89
C VAL A 198 -17.55 -36.89 -1.48
N GLY A 199 -18.00 -37.72 -0.54
CA GLY A 199 -18.31 -37.30 0.83
C GLY A 199 -17.07 -36.93 1.65
N THR A 200 -15.98 -37.67 1.50
CA THR A 200 -14.72 -37.46 2.23
C THR A 200 -13.99 -36.21 1.75
N SER A 201 -14.01 -35.95 0.44
CA SER A 201 -13.44 -34.74 -0.14
C SER A 201 -14.16 -33.47 0.32
N HIS A 202 -15.50 -33.52 0.43
CA HIS A 202 -16.27 -32.38 0.92
C HIS A 202 -16.08 -32.12 2.42
N LEU A 203 -15.89 -33.17 3.22
CA LEU A 203 -15.51 -33.02 4.63
C LEU A 203 -14.15 -32.35 4.78
N LEU A 204 -13.16 -32.80 4.00
CA LEU A 204 -11.82 -32.21 4.00
C LEU A 204 -11.86 -30.75 3.53
N GLU A 205 -12.59 -30.45 2.47
CA GLU A 205 -12.82 -29.09 1.97
C GLU A 205 -13.35 -28.17 3.09
N LYS A 206 -14.42 -28.61 3.78
CA LYS A 206 -15.01 -27.85 4.90
C LYS A 206 -14.01 -27.65 6.04
N ARG A 207 -13.24 -28.69 6.40
CA ARG A 207 -12.25 -28.56 7.48
C ARG A 207 -11.13 -27.60 7.10
N ILE A 208 -10.65 -27.65 5.86
CA ILE A 208 -9.64 -26.70 5.36
C ILE A 208 -10.21 -25.28 5.38
N LYS A 209 -11.42 -25.04 4.87
CA LYS A 209 -12.07 -23.72 4.95
C LYS A 209 -12.29 -23.23 6.39
N ASN A 210 -12.52 -24.12 7.34
CA ASN A 210 -12.64 -23.70 8.75
C ASN A 210 -11.30 -23.29 9.37
N HIS A 211 -10.19 -23.94 8.99
CA HIS A 211 -8.86 -23.61 9.52
C HIS A 211 -8.16 -22.49 8.73
N PHE A 212 -8.48 -22.38 7.44
CA PHE A 212 -7.97 -21.36 6.52
C PHE A 212 -9.14 -20.74 5.74
N PRO A 213 -9.93 -19.85 6.37
CA PRO A 213 -11.13 -19.26 5.76
C PRO A 213 -10.85 -18.49 4.47
N GLU A 214 -9.66 -17.90 4.38
CA GLU A 214 -9.23 -17.10 3.23
C GLU A 214 -8.79 -17.95 2.03
N TRP A 215 -8.68 -19.28 2.15
CA TRP A 215 -8.17 -20.10 1.05
C TRP A 215 -9.21 -20.35 -0.03
N ASN A 216 -8.79 -20.14 -1.27
CA ASN A 216 -9.59 -20.43 -2.46
C ASN A 216 -9.34 -21.87 -2.91
N ILE A 217 -10.27 -22.78 -2.63
CA ILE A 217 -10.22 -24.15 -3.11
C ILE A 217 -10.66 -24.16 -4.59
N THR A 218 -9.69 -24.24 -5.50
CA THR A 218 -9.94 -24.10 -6.95
C THR A 218 -10.57 -25.35 -7.54
N HIS A 219 -10.06 -26.52 -7.15
CA HIS A 219 -10.52 -27.80 -7.64
C HIS A 219 -10.45 -28.88 -6.56
N ILE A 220 -11.38 -29.83 -6.63
CA ILE A 220 -11.36 -31.07 -5.87
C ILE A 220 -11.37 -32.20 -6.89
N VAL A 221 -10.27 -32.93 -6.99
CA VAL A 221 -10.07 -33.95 -8.04
C VAL A 221 -9.65 -35.29 -7.46
N SER A 222 -9.81 -36.35 -8.25
CA SER A 222 -9.21 -37.64 -7.91
C SER A 222 -7.74 -37.69 -8.35
N ALA A 223 -6.92 -38.53 -7.72
CA ALA A 223 -5.53 -38.72 -8.15
C ALA A 223 -5.43 -39.13 -9.63
N LYS A 224 -6.37 -39.97 -10.10
CA LYS A 224 -6.47 -40.41 -11.50
C LYS A 224 -6.80 -39.28 -12.48
N ASP A 225 -7.47 -38.22 -12.01
CA ASP A 225 -7.82 -37.07 -12.87
C ASP A 225 -6.71 -36.03 -12.89
N LEU A 226 -5.94 -35.91 -11.80
CA LEU A 226 -4.73 -35.10 -11.76
C LEU A 226 -3.68 -35.60 -12.78
N GLU A 227 -3.56 -36.92 -12.95
CA GLU A 227 -2.63 -37.58 -13.89
C GLU A 227 -2.92 -37.29 -15.38
N LYS A 228 -4.10 -36.73 -15.73
CA LYS A 228 -4.53 -36.50 -17.12
C LYS A 228 -4.16 -35.11 -17.66
N ASP A 229 -3.02 -34.55 -17.24
CA ASP A 229 -2.54 -33.21 -17.64
C ASP A 229 -3.48 -32.04 -17.30
N MET A 230 -3.85 -31.93 -16.01
CA MET A 230 -4.48 -30.69 -15.54
C MET A 230 -3.46 -29.54 -15.50
N LYS A 231 -3.83 -28.38 -16.05
CA LYS A 231 -3.03 -27.15 -15.92
C LYS A 231 -2.95 -26.71 -14.45
N LEU A 232 -1.79 -26.92 -13.84
CA LEU A 232 -1.49 -26.52 -12.46
C LEU A 232 -1.00 -25.07 -12.32
N GLU A 233 -0.96 -24.32 -13.41
CA GLU A 233 -0.44 -22.94 -13.48
C GLU A 233 -1.07 -22.00 -12.43
N VAL A 234 -2.29 -22.29 -11.99
CA VAL A 234 -3.11 -21.42 -11.13
C VAL A 234 -3.21 -21.93 -9.67
N VAL A 235 -2.40 -22.92 -9.28
CA VAL A 235 -2.44 -23.51 -7.93
C VAL A 235 -1.16 -23.18 -7.16
N ASP A 236 -1.31 -22.77 -5.89
CA ASP A 236 -0.22 -22.45 -4.96
C ASP A 236 0.17 -23.65 -4.08
N LEU A 237 -0.77 -24.54 -3.76
CA LEU A 237 -0.58 -25.73 -2.94
C LEU A 237 -1.51 -26.86 -3.36
N ILE A 238 -0.98 -28.08 -3.40
CA ILE A 238 -1.76 -29.30 -3.57
C ILE A 238 -1.89 -29.99 -2.21
N ILE A 239 -3.11 -30.22 -1.76
CA ILE A 239 -3.39 -30.99 -0.55
C ILE A 239 -3.89 -32.36 -0.96
N SER A 240 -3.18 -33.41 -0.55
CA SER A 240 -3.55 -34.77 -0.94
C SER A 240 -3.79 -35.68 0.25
N THR A 241 -4.82 -36.52 0.15
CA THR A 241 -5.07 -37.63 1.09
C THR A 241 -4.44 -38.94 0.65
N VAL A 242 -3.84 -38.97 -0.54
CA VAL A 242 -3.16 -40.13 -1.11
C VAL A 242 -1.79 -39.75 -1.62
N LYS A 243 -0.90 -40.74 -1.71
CA LYS A 243 0.37 -40.52 -2.41
C LYS A 243 0.09 -40.28 -3.88
N LEU A 244 0.79 -39.31 -4.46
CA LEU A 244 0.71 -38.96 -5.87
C LEU A 244 1.94 -39.52 -6.56
N ASP A 245 1.74 -40.31 -7.61
CA ASP A 245 2.81 -40.92 -8.40
C ASP A 245 3.12 -40.09 -9.65
N VAL A 246 3.08 -38.76 -9.50
CA VAL A 246 3.34 -37.76 -10.54
C VAL A 246 4.37 -36.75 -10.05
N SER A 247 5.28 -36.33 -10.93
CA SER A 247 6.21 -35.24 -10.66
C SER A 247 5.47 -33.91 -10.84
N LEU A 248 5.38 -33.10 -9.78
CA LEU A 248 4.66 -31.83 -9.78
C LEU A 248 5.63 -30.70 -9.42
N ASP A 249 5.59 -29.59 -10.15
CA ASP A 249 6.38 -28.38 -9.86
C ASP A 249 5.77 -27.51 -8.75
N LYS A 250 4.81 -28.06 -8.00
CA LYS A 250 4.04 -27.38 -6.95
C LYS A 250 4.21 -28.11 -5.63
N PRO A 251 4.21 -27.39 -4.48
CA PRO A 251 4.31 -28.04 -3.19
C PRO A 251 3.09 -28.94 -2.94
N VAL A 252 3.34 -30.12 -2.35
CA VAL A 252 2.32 -31.09 -1.99
C VAL A 252 2.33 -31.31 -0.48
N ALA A 253 1.19 -31.10 0.17
CA ALA A 253 0.98 -31.41 1.58
C ALA A 253 0.10 -32.66 1.71
N TYR A 254 0.66 -33.72 2.28
CA TYR A 254 -0.09 -34.95 2.55
C TYR A 254 -0.79 -34.87 3.91
N VAL A 255 -2.12 -34.99 3.90
CA VAL A 255 -2.97 -34.83 5.08
C VAL A 255 -3.92 -36.00 5.26
N SER A 256 -4.45 -36.16 6.47
CA SER A 256 -5.54 -37.11 6.68
C SER A 256 -6.88 -36.57 6.15
N ALA A 257 -7.79 -37.45 5.76
CA ALA A 257 -9.15 -37.10 5.39
C ALA A 257 -9.93 -36.35 6.48
N LEU A 258 -9.55 -36.55 7.75
CA LEU A 258 -10.16 -35.89 8.90
C LEU A 258 -9.47 -34.57 9.26
N PHE A 259 -8.38 -34.18 8.61
CA PHE A 259 -7.71 -32.90 8.83
C PHE A 259 -7.54 -32.51 10.31
N ASN A 260 -6.45 -32.96 10.93
CA ASN A 260 -6.15 -32.72 12.34
C ASN A 260 -5.09 -31.60 12.53
N LYS A 261 -4.79 -31.25 13.79
CA LYS A 261 -3.79 -30.21 14.11
C LYS A 261 -2.38 -30.52 13.57
N ALA A 262 -2.02 -31.79 13.43
CA ALA A 262 -0.73 -32.18 12.84
C ALA A 262 -0.74 -31.98 11.31
N ASP A 263 -1.89 -32.15 10.65
CA ASP A 263 -2.09 -31.80 9.24
C ASP A 263 -1.96 -30.29 9.03
N GLU A 264 -2.55 -29.48 9.92
CA GLU A 264 -2.40 -28.02 9.88
C GLU A 264 -0.94 -27.58 9.99
N LYS A 265 -0.17 -28.17 10.92
CA LYS A 265 1.26 -27.89 11.07
C LYS A 265 2.05 -28.26 9.82
N ARG A 266 1.81 -29.42 9.22
CA ARG A 266 2.46 -29.86 7.97
C ARG A 266 2.20 -28.92 6.81
N ILE A 267 0.97 -28.43 6.71
CA ILE A 267 0.59 -27.42 5.73
C ILE A 267 1.38 -26.12 5.95
N ARG A 268 1.48 -25.65 7.20
CA ARG A 268 2.23 -24.43 7.52
C ARG A 268 3.72 -24.57 7.18
N GLU A 269 4.30 -25.75 7.45
CA GLU A 269 5.70 -26.06 7.15
C GLU A 269 5.99 -26.21 5.65
N SER A 270 5.03 -26.68 4.85
CA SER A 270 5.21 -26.78 3.39
C SER A 270 5.35 -25.40 2.72
N PHE A 271 4.95 -24.31 3.38
CA PHE A 271 5.20 -22.94 2.92
C PHE A 271 6.59 -22.40 3.28
N VAL A 272 7.15 -22.81 4.42
CA VAL A 272 8.45 -22.29 4.91
C VAL A 272 9.61 -22.77 4.04
N THR A 273 9.48 -23.97 3.45
CA THR A 273 10.53 -24.56 2.61
C THR A 273 10.59 -23.94 1.20
N GLY A 274 9.52 -23.25 0.76
CA GLY A 274 9.42 -22.59 -0.55
C GLY A 274 9.81 -21.10 -0.56
N GLN A 275 10.10 -20.50 0.61
CA GLN A 275 10.35 -19.05 0.74
C GLN A 275 11.68 -18.68 1.43
N ARG A 276 12.60 -19.62 1.65
CA ARG A 276 13.96 -19.31 2.12
C ARG A 276 15.01 -19.64 1.05
N GLY A 277 15.06 -18.79 0.03
CA GLY A 277 16.27 -18.61 -0.77
C GLY A 277 17.27 -17.75 -0.01
N LEU A 278 18.06 -18.40 0.86
CA LEU A 278 19.44 -18.10 1.24
C LEU A 278 19.92 -16.62 1.07
N ILE A 279 19.93 -15.86 2.17
CA ILE A 279 20.97 -14.85 2.39
C ILE A 279 21.97 -15.49 3.35
N THR A 280 23.00 -16.10 2.78
CA THR A 280 24.25 -16.43 3.48
C THR A 280 25.35 -15.62 2.80
N GLU A 281 26.14 -14.96 3.65
CA GLU A 281 27.40 -14.25 3.42
C GLU A 281 28.04 -14.28 2.02
N ALA A 282 28.43 -13.09 1.57
CA ALA A 282 29.81 -12.71 1.18
C ALA A 282 29.96 -12.00 -0.18
N THR A 283 30.69 -10.87 -0.10
CA THR A 283 31.70 -10.37 -1.06
C THR A 283 31.30 -9.43 -2.21
N GLU A 284 32.10 -8.36 -2.32
CA GLU A 284 32.36 -7.45 -3.45
C GLU A 284 32.29 -8.16 -4.82
N VAL A 285 31.76 -7.56 -5.88
CA VAL A 285 32.56 -6.86 -6.94
C VAL A 285 31.84 -5.60 -7.49
N ILE A 286 32.65 -4.70 -8.07
CA ILE A 286 32.48 -3.33 -8.57
C ILE A 286 32.49 -3.30 -10.11
N GLU A 287 31.80 -2.33 -10.77
CA GLU A 287 32.33 -1.61 -11.96
C GLU A 287 31.64 -0.24 -12.21
N ASP A 288 32.38 0.66 -12.86
CA ASP A 288 32.48 2.15 -12.83
C ASP A 288 31.24 3.03 -13.14
N ASP A 289 31.16 4.34 -12.83
CA ASP A 289 32.06 5.47 -13.10
C ASP A 289 32.07 6.52 -11.94
N GLN A 290 33.25 7.11 -11.67
CA GLN A 290 33.70 7.93 -10.52
C GLN A 290 34.09 7.18 -9.22
N GLN A 291 35.26 6.55 -9.27
CA GLN A 291 35.87 5.71 -8.21
C GLN A 291 35.98 6.35 -6.81
N SER A 292 36.22 7.66 -6.68
CA SER A 292 36.47 8.31 -5.37
C SER A 292 35.20 8.48 -4.54
N SER A 293 34.12 8.96 -5.14
CA SER A 293 32.83 9.16 -4.47
C SER A 293 32.10 7.82 -4.23
N ARG A 294 32.30 6.83 -5.10
CA ARG A 294 31.70 5.48 -4.94
C ARG A 294 32.32 4.67 -3.82
N ASN A 295 33.63 4.80 -3.58
CA ASN A 295 34.28 4.13 -2.46
C ASN A 295 33.81 4.70 -1.10
N GLU A 296 33.59 6.01 -1.03
CA GLU A 296 32.98 6.63 0.15
C GLU A 296 31.54 6.15 0.36
N ILE A 297 30.70 6.19 -0.68
CA ILE A 297 29.31 5.71 -0.61
C ILE A 297 29.26 4.21 -0.26
N SER A 298 30.11 3.36 -0.84
CA SER A 298 30.18 1.92 -0.52
C SER A 298 30.61 1.68 0.93
N LYS A 299 31.52 2.51 1.46
CA LYS A 299 31.93 2.47 2.87
C LYS A 299 30.80 2.92 3.79
N GLU A 300 29.98 3.87 3.36
CA GLU A 300 28.78 4.30 4.10
C GLU A 300 27.72 3.20 4.14
N PHE A 301 27.42 2.55 3.01
CA PHE A 301 26.45 1.43 2.97
C PHE A 301 26.91 0.23 3.82
N SER A 302 28.21 -0.01 3.94
CA SER A 302 28.75 -1.07 4.81
C SER A 302 28.70 -0.72 6.30
N GLN A 303 28.56 0.55 6.65
CA GLN A 303 28.33 1.03 8.02
C GLN A 303 26.84 1.27 8.31
N ALA A 304 25.99 1.23 7.29
CA ALA A 304 24.55 1.41 7.40
C ALA A 304 23.84 0.11 7.77
N THR A 305 22.71 0.25 8.46
CA THR A 305 21.85 -0.88 8.82
C THR A 305 20.84 -1.11 7.71
N LEU A 306 20.81 -2.32 7.16
CA LEU A 306 19.73 -2.73 6.25
C LEU A 306 18.41 -2.71 7.02
N VAL A 307 17.46 -1.93 6.54
CA VAL A 307 16.10 -1.85 7.09
C VAL A 307 15.25 -2.93 6.45
N ASP A 308 15.19 -2.94 5.12
CA ASP A 308 14.41 -3.93 4.37
C ASP A 308 14.89 -4.05 2.92
N CYS A 309 14.51 -5.14 2.24
CA CYS A 309 14.67 -5.31 0.80
C CYS A 309 13.36 -5.78 0.18
N LEU A 310 12.83 -4.97 -0.73
CA LEU A 310 11.67 -5.30 -1.54
C LEU A 310 12.12 -5.88 -2.88
N ALA A 311 11.77 -7.14 -3.13
CA ALA A 311 11.89 -7.73 -4.45
C ALA A 311 10.87 -7.05 -5.39
N ILE A 312 11.38 -6.25 -6.32
CA ILE A 312 10.55 -5.59 -7.32
C ILE A 312 10.18 -6.62 -8.39
N HIS A 313 11.12 -7.27 -9.04
CA HIS A 313 10.85 -8.45 -9.89
C HIS A 313 12.08 -9.38 -9.89
N GLU A 314 12.07 -10.47 -10.67
CA GLU A 314 13.14 -11.49 -10.65
C GLU A 314 14.57 -10.93 -10.85
N ALA A 315 14.69 -9.77 -11.49
CA ALA A 315 15.94 -9.11 -11.85
C ALA A 315 16.15 -7.74 -11.16
N LEU A 316 15.24 -7.27 -10.31
CA LEU A 316 15.35 -5.98 -9.61
C LEU A 316 14.94 -6.10 -8.13
N GLU A 317 15.81 -5.65 -7.23
CA GLU A 317 15.57 -5.58 -5.79
C GLU A 317 15.84 -4.16 -5.28
N LEU A 318 14.97 -3.62 -4.45
CA LEU A 318 15.11 -2.33 -3.81
C LEU A 318 15.44 -2.55 -2.33
N CYS A 319 16.64 -2.17 -1.91
CA CYS A 319 17.06 -2.31 -0.51
C CYS A 319 17.21 -0.95 0.17
N LEU A 320 16.63 -0.85 1.36
CA LEU A 320 16.60 0.34 2.19
C LEU A 320 17.64 0.23 3.29
N TYR A 321 18.46 1.26 3.44
CA TYR A 321 19.49 1.36 4.46
C TYR A 321 19.26 2.59 5.30
N ARG A 322 19.55 2.50 6.60
CA ARG A 322 19.56 3.64 7.52
C ARG A 322 20.94 3.84 8.13
N THR A 323 21.30 5.11 8.31
CA THR A 323 22.52 5.50 9.01
C THR A 323 22.26 6.67 9.98
N ALA A 324 22.95 6.63 11.12
CA ALA A 324 22.91 7.69 12.13
C ALA A 324 23.73 8.92 11.75
N THR A 325 24.64 8.81 10.76
CA THR A 325 25.64 9.84 10.46
C THR A 325 25.27 10.80 9.34
N GLN A 326 24.21 10.54 8.58
CA GLN A 326 23.95 11.23 7.30
C GLN A 326 22.67 12.08 7.30
N ARG A 327 22.72 13.22 6.60
CA ARG A 327 21.64 14.22 6.48
C ARG A 327 21.04 14.34 5.06
N SER A 328 21.32 13.38 4.18
CA SER A 328 20.83 13.44 2.80
C SER A 328 20.69 12.05 2.21
N VAL A 329 19.56 11.79 1.54
CA VAL A 329 19.29 10.51 0.89
C VAL A 329 20.26 10.26 -0.28
N ARG A 330 20.78 9.03 -0.37
CA ARG A 330 21.64 8.55 -1.46
C ARG A 330 21.03 7.32 -2.13
N ILE A 331 21.17 7.21 -3.44
CA ILE A 331 20.75 6.04 -4.21
C ILE A 331 21.98 5.47 -4.92
N LEU A 332 22.22 4.16 -4.76
CA LEU A 332 23.27 3.43 -5.45
C LEU A 332 22.64 2.28 -6.24
N ARG A 333 22.93 2.20 -7.53
CA ARG A 333 22.57 1.05 -8.37
C ARG A 333 23.75 0.09 -8.43
N ARG A 334 23.50 -1.19 -8.14
CA ARG A 334 24.50 -2.26 -8.20
C ARG A 334 23.95 -3.44 -8.98
N SER A 335 24.68 -3.98 -9.94
CA SER A 335 24.29 -5.19 -10.66
C SER A 335 25.18 -6.35 -10.21
N ASP A 336 24.57 -7.50 -9.92
CA ASP A 336 25.28 -8.75 -9.63
C ASP A 336 25.63 -9.50 -10.93
N SER A 337 26.63 -10.37 -10.86
CA SER A 337 27.09 -11.33 -11.85
C SER A 337 25.97 -12.13 -12.55
N LYS A 338 24.81 -12.29 -11.90
CA LYS A 338 23.61 -12.95 -12.45
C LYS A 338 22.64 -11.99 -13.15
N ASN A 339 23.07 -10.78 -13.50
CA ASN A 339 22.28 -9.72 -14.13
C ASN A 339 21.11 -9.19 -13.25
N LYS A 340 21.14 -9.46 -11.94
CA LYS A 340 20.20 -8.90 -10.96
C LYS A 340 20.66 -7.51 -10.56
N THR A 341 19.81 -6.51 -10.75
CA THR A 341 20.06 -5.14 -10.30
C THR A 341 19.51 -4.95 -8.88
N LYS A 342 20.29 -4.30 -8.02
CA LYS A 342 19.90 -3.84 -6.69
C LYS A 342 19.95 -2.32 -6.67
N LEU A 343 18.85 -1.69 -6.30
CA LEU A 343 18.78 -0.27 -5.98
C LEU A 343 18.91 -0.14 -4.46
N LEU A 344 20.00 0.43 -3.99
CA LEU A 344 20.28 0.64 -2.58
C LEU A 344 19.95 2.10 -2.26
N VAL A 345 19.01 2.33 -1.35
CA VAL A 345 18.59 3.67 -0.94
C VAL A 345 19.01 3.87 0.52
N LEU A 346 19.93 4.79 0.75
CA LEU A 346 20.44 5.14 2.07
C LEU A 346 19.73 6.40 2.58
N MET A 347 19.10 6.29 3.74
CA MET A 347 18.30 7.35 4.37
C MET A 347 18.81 7.67 5.78
N GLY A 348 18.65 8.92 6.21
CA GLY A 348 18.83 9.30 7.61
C GLY A 348 17.67 8.81 8.49
N GLU A 349 17.86 8.75 9.82
CA GLU A 349 16.88 8.15 10.74
C GLU A 349 15.46 8.77 10.70
N LYS A 350 15.32 10.03 10.29
CA LYS A 350 14.04 10.77 10.36
C LYS A 350 13.74 11.71 9.19
N GLU A 351 14.44 11.56 8.07
CA GLU A 351 14.24 12.46 6.93
C GLU A 351 13.27 11.87 5.90
N ALA A 352 12.30 12.68 5.48
CA ALA A 352 11.48 12.42 4.31
C ALA A 352 12.37 12.41 3.06
N VAL A 353 12.07 11.55 2.09
CA VAL A 353 12.84 11.49 0.84
C VAL A 353 12.55 12.75 0.00
N PRO A 354 13.56 13.55 -0.38
CA PRO A 354 13.33 14.77 -1.16
C PRO A 354 12.68 14.50 -2.52
N ASP A 355 11.81 15.40 -2.99
CA ASP A 355 11.09 15.26 -4.28
C ASP A 355 12.02 14.99 -5.49
N THR A 356 13.23 15.55 -5.49
CA THR A 356 14.25 15.33 -6.53
C THR A 356 14.77 13.89 -6.53
N VAL A 357 14.92 13.30 -5.35
CA VAL A 357 15.35 11.91 -5.15
C VAL A 357 14.20 10.97 -5.53
N MET A 358 12.96 11.29 -5.13
CA MET A 358 11.77 10.53 -5.51
C MET A 358 11.59 10.44 -7.03
N GLY A 359 11.74 11.56 -7.74
CA GLY A 359 11.64 11.55 -9.20
C GLY A 359 12.78 10.81 -9.90
N THR A 360 13.94 10.70 -9.27
CA THR A 360 15.05 9.88 -9.78
C THR A 360 14.79 8.41 -9.54
N LEU A 361 14.40 8.03 -8.32
CA LEU A 361 14.06 6.66 -7.94
C LEU A 361 12.90 6.12 -8.80
N TYR A 362 11.85 6.92 -8.98
CA TYR A 362 10.70 6.55 -9.82
C TYR A 362 11.12 6.26 -11.27
N ARG A 363 12.01 7.07 -11.86
CA ARG A 363 12.50 6.83 -13.23
C ARG A 363 13.32 5.55 -13.32
N MET A 364 14.24 5.32 -12.38
CA MET A 364 15.07 4.11 -12.35
C MET A 364 14.22 2.84 -12.26
N LEU A 365 13.17 2.86 -11.43
CA LEU A 365 12.23 1.75 -11.30
C LEU A 365 11.40 1.51 -12.58
N GLN A 366 11.19 2.53 -13.42
CA GLN A 366 10.47 2.40 -14.69
C GLN A 366 11.37 1.97 -15.86
N GLU A 367 12.61 2.46 -15.92
CA GLU A 367 13.58 2.12 -16.98
C GLU A 367 13.86 0.61 -17.00
N ASP A 368 14.05 0.01 -15.82
CA ASP A 368 14.33 -1.41 -15.67
C ASP A 368 13.09 -2.30 -15.94
N TYR A 369 11.88 -1.76 -15.84
CA TYR A 369 10.63 -2.44 -16.25
C TYR A 369 10.47 -2.53 -17.78
N THR A 370 11.13 -1.64 -18.54
CA THR A 370 10.98 -1.56 -20.01
C THR A 370 12.08 -2.26 -20.80
N GLY A 371 13.05 -2.90 -20.15
CA GLY A 371 14.10 -3.65 -20.84
C GLY A 371 14.91 -2.79 -21.82
N GLY A 372 15.20 -1.53 -21.47
CA GLY A 372 15.78 -0.56 -22.40
C GLY A 372 16.93 0.24 -21.81
N THR A 373 18.13 -0.01 -22.33
CA THR A 373 19.30 0.87 -22.27
C THR A 373 18.96 2.30 -22.69
N ILE A 374 19.23 3.29 -21.83
CA ILE A 374 19.46 4.66 -22.27
C ILE A 374 20.78 5.15 -21.66
N ASN A 375 21.82 5.19 -22.51
CA ASN A 375 22.98 6.04 -22.30
C ASN A 375 22.49 7.49 -22.19
N GLY A 376 22.74 8.13 -21.05
CA GLY A 376 22.29 9.49 -20.83
C GLY A 376 23.02 10.14 -19.66
N SER A 377 24.27 10.53 -19.89
CA SER A 377 25.01 11.49 -19.08
C SER A 377 24.15 12.74 -18.82
N ILE A 378 23.70 12.95 -17.58
CA ILE A 378 23.13 14.23 -17.16
C ILE A 378 24.30 15.10 -16.70
N HIS A 379 24.88 15.85 -17.62
CA HIS A 379 25.63 17.04 -17.27
C HIS A 379 24.65 18.07 -16.71
N SER A 380 24.87 18.46 -15.46
CA SER A 380 24.31 19.69 -14.90
C SER A 380 24.80 20.89 -15.70
N ASN A 381 23.88 21.73 -16.17
CA ASN A 381 24.21 23.11 -16.52
C ASN A 381 23.14 24.05 -15.98
N ARG A 382 23.59 24.85 -15.01
CA ARG A 382 23.17 26.17 -14.50
C ARG A 382 21.68 26.50 -14.38
#